data_AF-A0A183NXN8-F1
#
_entry.id   AF-A0A183NXN8-F1
#
_cell.length_a   1.000
_cell.length_b   1.000
_cell.length_c   1.000
_cell.angle_alpha   90.00
_cell.angle_beta   90.00
_cell.angle_gamma   90.00
#
_symmetry.space_group_name_H-M   'P 1'
#
loop_
_entity.id
_entity.type
_entity.pdbx_description
1 polymer ?
#
loop_
_entity_poly.entity_id
_entity_poly.type
_entity_poly.pdbx_seq_one_letter_code
_entity_poly.pdbx_strand_id
1 'polypeptide(L)'
;MAMCPRKDYTILMGNLNSKVGIDNTGYEDIMGRHGLVERNVNGERFTNLFSFNKLTLGGTIFPHKRIHKATCISPDHTTENQIDHICINKKFRRTMEDVRTRRGANIASDHHLVVANLKLKLKKNWTSGQTTLQRFNTAFFRDTYKFNEFKIDLNNRLQALQDLLNEEETTMEDNWKSIKEALTSTCQEVLGLKRHQHKEWISIETLDKIKERKNEKTAINNSRTRRKSKHKLNT
;
A
#
# COMPACT_ATOMS: atom_id res chain seq x y z
N MET A 1 -6.17 -18.93 13.21
CA MET A 1 -5.49 -18.19 12.12
C MET A 1 -6.03 -18.72 10.80
N ALA A 2 -6.61 -17.89 9.94
CA ALA A 2 -6.99 -18.34 8.60
C ALA A 2 -5.71 -18.75 7.84
N MET A 3 -5.72 -19.91 7.18
CA MET A 3 -4.56 -20.32 6.38
C MET A 3 -4.44 -19.42 5.16
N CYS A 4 -3.30 -18.73 5.01
CA CYS A 4 -2.97 -18.08 3.75
C CYS A 4 -2.79 -19.15 2.65
N PRO A 5 -3.31 -18.94 1.43
CA PRO A 5 -3.10 -19.85 0.32
C PRO A 5 -1.60 -20.07 0.05
N ARG A 6 -1.19 -21.32 -0.16
CA ARG A 6 0.23 -21.70 -0.37
C ARG A 6 0.89 -21.07 -1.61
N LYS A 7 0.10 -20.46 -2.49
CA LYS A 7 0.57 -19.80 -3.71
C LYS A 7 0.81 -18.30 -3.52
N ASP A 8 0.39 -17.74 -2.39
CA ASP A 8 0.44 -16.30 -2.15
C ASP A 8 1.72 -15.89 -1.44
N TYR A 9 2.16 -14.66 -1.72
CA TYR A 9 3.27 -14.05 -0.99
C TYR A 9 2.80 -13.66 0.41
N THR A 10 3.18 -14.45 1.42
CA THR A 10 2.96 -14.09 2.82
C THR A 10 4.15 -13.29 3.35
N ILE A 11 3.89 -12.05 3.77
CA ILE A 11 4.86 -11.17 4.42
C ILE A 11 4.34 -10.88 5.83
N LEU A 12 5.17 -11.11 6.83
CA LEU A 12 4.91 -10.78 8.22
C LEU A 12 5.90 -9.70 8.64
N MET A 13 5.40 -8.57 9.13
CA MET A 13 6.22 -7.43 9.51
C MET A 13 5.72 -6.75 10.77
N GLY A 14 6.66 -6.23 11.57
CA GLY A 14 6.35 -5.41 12.73
C GLY A 14 7.31 -5.61 13.89
N ASN A 15 6.98 -4.96 15.02
CA ASN A 15 7.68 -5.12 16.29
C ASN A 15 7.24 -6.43 16.95
N LEU A 16 8.14 -7.40 17.01
CA LEU A 16 7.88 -8.73 17.58
C LEU A 16 8.57 -8.91 18.93
N ASN A 17 9.30 -7.87 19.39
CA ASN A 17 10.04 -7.85 20.65
C ASN A 17 10.93 -9.11 20.88
N SER A 18 11.50 -9.61 19.78
CA SER A 18 12.31 -10.84 19.76
C SER A 18 13.71 -10.53 19.24
N LYS A 19 14.73 -10.96 19.98
CA LYS A 19 16.14 -10.86 19.55
C LYS A 19 16.58 -12.24 19.11
N VAL A 20 16.86 -12.40 17.82
CA VAL A 20 17.12 -13.72 17.22
C VAL A 20 18.61 -14.07 17.16
N GLY A 21 19.46 -13.05 17.23
CA GLY A 21 20.91 -13.15 17.25
C GLY A 21 21.57 -13.68 15.96
N ILE A 22 22.85 -14.03 16.09
CA ILE A 22 23.73 -14.43 14.97
C ILE A 22 23.77 -15.94 14.79
N ASP A 23 23.68 -16.71 15.88
CA ASP A 23 23.71 -18.16 15.84
C ASP A 23 22.49 -18.70 15.10
N ASN A 24 22.70 -19.35 13.96
CA ASN A 24 21.63 -19.93 13.16
C ASN A 24 21.64 -21.46 13.17
N THR A 25 22.36 -22.09 14.10
CA THR A 25 22.47 -23.55 14.19
C THR A 25 21.08 -24.19 14.32
N GLY A 26 20.72 -25.07 13.38
CA GLY A 26 19.41 -25.73 13.31
C GLY A 26 18.28 -24.88 12.72
N TYR A 27 18.56 -23.64 12.28
CA TYR A 27 17.61 -22.70 11.68
C TYR A 27 18.15 -22.08 10.37
N GLU A 28 19.15 -22.71 9.74
CA GLU A 28 19.90 -22.17 8.59
C GLU A 28 18.99 -21.87 7.38
N ASP A 29 17.86 -22.57 7.31
CA ASP A 29 16.89 -22.45 6.24
C ASP A 29 15.95 -21.24 6.40
N ILE A 30 15.74 -20.77 7.63
CA ILE A 30 14.88 -19.63 7.97
C ILE A 30 15.62 -18.36 8.40
N MET A 31 16.87 -18.44 8.85
CA MET A 31 17.62 -17.27 9.29
C MET A 31 19.06 -17.29 8.78
N GLY A 32 19.64 -16.09 8.63
CA GLY A 32 21.06 -15.93 8.32
C GLY A 32 21.90 -15.63 9.55
N ARG A 33 23.21 -15.41 9.31
CA ARG A 33 24.22 -15.13 10.34
C ARG A 33 24.49 -13.64 10.54
N HIS A 34 23.57 -12.78 10.11
CA HIS A 34 23.76 -11.34 10.16
C HIS A 34 22.81 -10.62 11.11
N GLY A 35 22.16 -11.36 12.02
CA GLY A 35 21.41 -10.74 13.13
C GLY A 35 22.29 -9.91 14.05
N LEU A 36 21.65 -9.31 15.06
CA LEU A 36 22.29 -8.44 16.05
C LEU A 36 22.03 -8.95 17.47
N VAL A 37 23.04 -8.81 18.34
CA VAL A 37 22.98 -9.18 19.78
C VAL A 37 22.78 -10.68 19.99
N GLU A 38 22.80 -11.13 21.24
CA GLU A 38 22.50 -12.51 21.63
C GLU A 38 20.99 -12.79 21.56
N ARG A 39 20.66 -14.05 21.29
CA ARG A 39 19.26 -14.52 21.26
C ARG A 39 18.67 -14.46 22.66
N ASN A 40 17.48 -13.88 22.79
CA ASN A 40 16.71 -13.94 24.04
C ASN A 40 15.65 -15.06 24.01
N VAL A 41 15.01 -15.35 25.14
CA VAL A 41 13.96 -16.39 25.24
C VAL A 41 12.81 -16.15 24.25
N ASN A 42 12.42 -14.88 24.04
CA ASN A 42 11.43 -14.54 23.01
C ASN A 42 11.94 -14.86 21.61
N GLY A 43 13.23 -14.60 21.35
CA GLY A 43 13.94 -14.95 20.14
C GLY A 43 13.90 -16.42 19.82
N GLU A 44 14.08 -17.29 20.82
CA GLU A 44 14.00 -18.74 20.67
C GLU A 44 12.57 -19.22 20.33
N ARG A 45 11.57 -18.74 21.07
CA ARG A 45 10.16 -19.02 20.76
C ARG A 45 9.79 -18.55 19.36
N PHE A 46 10.32 -17.39 18.99
CA PHE A 46 10.13 -16.77 17.69
C PHE A 46 10.78 -17.57 16.55
N THR A 47 12.03 -18.02 16.70
CA THR A 47 12.68 -18.88 15.68
C THR A 47 11.96 -20.21 15.53
N ASN A 48 11.49 -20.82 16.62
CA ASN A 48 10.69 -22.05 16.59
C ASN A 48 9.38 -21.86 15.82
N LEU A 49 8.63 -20.80 16.11
CA LEU A 49 7.39 -20.48 15.41
C LEU A 49 7.61 -20.30 13.90
N PHE A 50 8.70 -19.63 13.51
CA PHE A 50 9.00 -19.34 12.11
C PHE A 50 9.52 -20.56 11.36
N SER A 51 10.25 -21.43 12.04
CA SER A 51 10.67 -22.73 11.50
C SER A 51 9.44 -23.58 11.18
N PHE A 52 8.52 -23.70 12.13
CA PHE A 52 7.27 -24.45 11.95
C PHE A 52 6.42 -23.91 10.79
N ASN A 53 6.30 -22.57 10.69
CA ASN A 53 5.49 -21.92 9.66
C ASN A 53 6.23 -21.68 8.33
N LYS A 54 7.49 -22.13 8.20
CA LYS A 54 8.33 -21.94 7.02
C LYS A 54 8.44 -20.46 6.62
N LEU A 55 8.74 -19.58 7.58
CA LEU A 55 8.96 -18.16 7.38
C LEU A 55 10.45 -17.83 7.56
N THR A 56 11.00 -17.00 6.68
CA THR A 56 12.40 -16.58 6.70
C THR A 56 12.54 -15.15 7.24
N LEU A 57 13.51 -14.95 8.14
CA LEU A 57 13.82 -13.68 8.82
C LEU A 57 14.72 -12.78 7.98
N GLY A 58 14.14 -11.85 7.23
CA GLY A 58 14.87 -11.01 6.27
C GLY A 58 16.02 -10.21 6.87
N GLY A 59 15.82 -9.63 8.05
CA GLY A 59 16.82 -8.81 8.75
C GLY A 59 18.09 -9.54 9.19
N THR A 60 18.13 -10.88 9.08
CA THR A 60 19.29 -11.71 9.45
C THR A 60 20.05 -12.25 8.24
N ILE A 61 19.50 -12.12 7.02
CA ILE A 61 20.02 -12.77 5.79
C ILE A 61 21.14 -11.94 5.15
N PHE A 62 21.04 -10.62 5.21
CA PHE A 62 21.90 -9.72 4.42
C PHE A 62 23.03 -9.13 5.27
N PRO A 63 24.28 -9.13 4.77
CA PRO A 63 25.39 -8.51 5.46
C PRO A 63 25.25 -6.98 5.40
N HIS A 64 25.11 -6.37 6.57
CA HIS A 64 24.98 -4.92 6.73
C HIS A 64 25.84 -4.38 7.87
N LYS A 65 26.18 -3.09 7.82
CA LYS A 65 26.76 -2.38 8.99
C LYS A 65 25.74 -2.37 10.13
N ARG A 66 26.20 -2.36 11.39
CA ARG A 66 25.36 -2.30 12.61
C ARG A 66 24.28 -1.22 12.53
N ILE A 67 24.63 -0.06 11.96
CA ILE A 67 23.72 1.07 11.77
C ILE A 67 22.48 0.74 10.92
N HIS A 68 22.56 -0.26 10.04
CA HIS A 68 21.46 -0.71 9.18
C HIS A 68 20.75 -1.97 9.71
N LYS A 69 21.14 -2.49 10.88
CA LYS A 69 20.54 -3.68 11.51
C LYS A 69 19.70 -3.36 12.74
N ALA A 70 20.17 -2.42 13.57
CA ALA A 70 19.46 -2.05 14.79
C ALA A 70 18.18 -1.28 14.45
N THR A 71 17.04 -1.80 14.92
CA THR A 71 15.70 -1.28 14.63
C THR A 71 15.16 -0.42 15.75
N CYS A 72 15.70 -0.50 16.95
CA CYS A 72 15.27 0.31 18.10
C CYS A 72 16.47 0.69 18.97
N ILE A 73 16.39 1.86 19.62
CA ILE A 73 17.33 2.32 20.65
C ILE A 73 16.59 2.32 21.98
N SER A 74 17.14 1.64 22.99
CA SER A 74 16.58 1.60 24.35
C SER A 74 16.46 3.01 24.98
N PRO A 75 15.65 3.16 26.05
CA PRO A 75 15.49 4.43 26.75
C PRO A 75 16.80 5.03 27.29
N ASP A 76 17.81 4.20 27.53
CA ASP A 76 19.17 4.59 27.93
C ASP A 76 19.94 5.34 26.82
N HIS A 77 19.41 5.35 25.59
CA HIS A 77 20.01 5.95 24.40
C HIS A 77 21.36 5.36 23.98
N THR A 78 21.72 4.20 24.51
CA THR A 78 23.00 3.52 24.24
C THR A 78 22.78 2.12 23.68
N THR A 79 21.76 1.41 24.17
CA THR A 79 21.53 0.02 23.78
C THR A 79 20.73 -0.05 22.49
N GLU A 80 21.31 -0.71 21.48
CA GLU A 80 20.69 -0.92 20.17
C GLU A 80 20.15 -2.34 20.04
N ASN A 81 18.90 -2.48 19.61
CA ASN A 81 18.21 -3.76 19.50
C ASN A 81 17.68 -4.00 18.08
N GLN A 82 17.60 -5.26 17.67
CA GLN A 82 16.89 -5.70 16.46
C GLN A 82 15.65 -6.47 16.90
N ILE A 83 14.49 -5.79 16.93
CA ILE A 83 13.21 -6.33 17.42
C ILE A 83 12.06 -6.13 16.43
N ASP A 84 12.27 -5.31 15.40
CA ASP A 84 11.36 -5.15 14.29
C ASP A 84 11.84 -6.03 13.14
N HIS A 85 10.98 -6.95 12.70
CA HIS A 85 11.37 -7.93 11.68
C HIS A 85 10.45 -7.83 10.48
N ILE A 86 11.02 -8.01 9.29
CA ILE A 86 10.28 -8.28 8.07
C ILE A 86 10.63 -9.69 7.63
N CYS A 87 9.60 -10.50 7.46
CA CYS A 87 9.73 -11.92 7.22
C CYS A 87 8.86 -12.31 6.02
N ILE A 88 9.31 -13.32 5.29
CA ILE A 88 8.62 -13.80 4.09
C ILE A 88 8.56 -15.32 4.12
N ASN A 89 7.54 -15.91 3.52
CA ASN A 89 7.51 -17.35 3.34
C ASN A 89 8.80 -17.86 2.68
N LYS A 90 9.37 -18.94 3.24
CA LYS A 90 10.62 -19.58 2.80
C LYS A 90 10.64 -19.87 1.31
N LYS A 91 9.49 -20.27 0.74
CA LYS A 91 9.34 -20.52 -0.71
C LYS A 91 9.72 -19.29 -1.54
N PHE A 92 9.36 -18.10 -1.06
CA PHE A 92 9.60 -16.82 -1.72
C PHE A 92 10.81 -16.08 -1.15
N ARG A 93 11.65 -16.70 -0.31
CA ARG A 93 12.88 -16.09 0.23
C ARG A 93 13.73 -15.40 -0.84
N ARG A 94 13.85 -16.01 -2.03
CA ARG A 94 14.65 -15.49 -3.15
C ARG A 94 14.10 -14.21 -3.78
N THR A 95 12.86 -13.83 -3.49
CA THR A 95 12.31 -12.55 -3.95
C THR A 95 12.73 -11.40 -3.04
N MET A 96 13.22 -11.68 -1.84
CA MET A 96 13.76 -10.67 -0.94
C MET A 96 15.19 -10.37 -1.37
N GLU A 97 15.42 -9.14 -1.82
CA GLU A 97 16.73 -8.68 -2.29
C GLU A 97 17.50 -7.95 -1.19
N ASP A 98 16.78 -7.30 -0.27
CA ASP A 98 17.39 -6.62 0.87
C ASP A 98 16.38 -6.43 2.02
N VAL A 99 16.86 -6.39 3.25
CA VAL A 99 16.15 -5.88 4.43
C VAL A 99 17.11 -5.06 5.27
N ARG A 100 16.79 -3.79 5.44
CA ARG A 100 17.67 -2.83 6.14
C ARG A 100 16.90 -1.77 6.89
N THR A 101 17.55 -1.29 7.94
CA THR A 101 17.08 -0.14 8.71
C THR A 101 17.51 1.18 8.04
N ARG A 102 16.58 2.13 7.96
CA ARG A 102 16.78 3.49 7.43
C ARG A 102 16.90 4.49 8.59
N ARG A 103 18.10 4.63 9.16
CA ARG A 103 18.37 5.62 10.24
C ARG A 103 18.14 7.09 9.84
N GLY A 104 18.18 7.42 8.56
CA GLY A 104 17.89 8.77 8.07
C GLY A 104 16.39 9.11 8.07
N ALA A 105 15.50 8.14 8.26
CA ALA A 105 14.05 8.39 8.31
C ALA A 105 13.67 9.05 9.64
N ASN A 106 13.00 10.20 9.57
CA ASN A 106 12.57 10.92 10.76
C ASN A 106 11.21 10.42 11.26
N ILE A 107 11.20 9.42 12.15
CA ILE A 107 9.96 8.91 12.76
C ILE A 107 9.70 9.55 14.14
N ALA A 108 10.73 10.12 14.78
CA ALA A 108 10.73 10.57 16.19
C ALA A 108 10.20 9.52 17.19
N SER A 109 10.46 8.26 16.88
CA SER A 109 10.36 7.14 17.80
C SER A 109 11.79 6.69 18.16
N ASP A 110 11.88 5.97 19.27
CA ASP A 110 12.99 5.08 19.61
C ASP A 110 13.19 3.96 18.58
N HIS A 111 12.17 3.64 17.79
CA HIS A 111 12.25 2.76 16.62
C HIS A 111 12.70 3.50 15.35
N HIS A 112 13.42 2.77 14.52
CA HIS A 112 13.85 3.16 13.18
C HIS A 112 13.02 2.43 12.12
N LEU A 113 12.89 3.04 10.95
CA LEU A 113 12.17 2.44 9.83
C LEU A 113 12.94 1.22 9.30
N VAL A 114 12.28 0.07 9.22
CA VAL A 114 12.81 -1.12 8.52
C VAL A 114 12.16 -1.21 7.15
N VAL A 115 12.98 -1.42 6.11
CA VAL A 115 12.53 -1.49 4.72
C VAL A 115 13.03 -2.80 4.11
N ALA A 116 12.15 -3.47 3.38
CA ALA A 116 12.49 -4.62 2.55
C ALA A 116 12.38 -4.26 1.07
N ASN A 117 13.36 -4.68 0.28
CA ASN A 117 13.29 -4.65 -1.18
C ASN A 117 12.87 -6.04 -1.68
N LEU A 118 11.80 -6.07 -2.48
CA LEU A 118 11.19 -7.31 -2.95
C LEU A 118 11.05 -7.30 -4.49
N LYS A 119 11.60 -8.32 -5.15
CA LYS A 119 11.42 -8.59 -6.57
C LYS A 119 10.32 -9.62 -6.80
N LEU A 120 9.09 -9.12 -6.94
CA LEU A 120 7.91 -9.96 -7.14
C LEU A 120 7.73 -10.32 -8.62
N LYS A 121 7.48 -11.61 -8.89
CA LYS A 121 6.99 -12.07 -10.20
C LYS A 121 5.51 -12.38 -10.05
N LEU A 122 4.67 -11.43 -10.43
CA LEU A 122 3.22 -11.57 -10.37
C LEU A 122 2.68 -12.05 -11.72
N LYS A 123 1.74 -13.00 -11.70
CA LYS A 123 0.99 -13.35 -12.91
C LYS A 123 0.05 -12.19 -13.19
N LYS A 124 0.14 -11.61 -14.38
CA LYS A 124 -0.87 -10.67 -14.86
C LYS A 124 -2.15 -11.46 -15.09
N ASN A 125 -3.17 -11.19 -14.28
CA ASN A 125 -4.52 -11.61 -14.61
C ASN A 125 -5.01 -10.63 -15.68
N TRP A 126 -4.93 -11.05 -16.94
CA TRP A 126 -5.67 -10.35 -17.99
C TRP A 126 -7.15 -10.54 -17.66
N THR A 127 -7.78 -9.53 -17.09
CA THR A 127 -9.21 -9.32 -17.36
C THR A 127 -9.28 -9.03 -18.85
N SER A 128 -9.47 -10.08 -19.66
CA SER A 128 -9.70 -9.96 -21.09
C SER A 128 -10.80 -8.93 -21.30
N GLY A 129 -10.43 -7.75 -21.80
CA GLY A 129 -11.35 -6.79 -22.42
C GLY A 129 -12.66 -6.52 -21.69
N GLN A 130 -12.69 -6.51 -20.35
CA GLN A 130 -13.79 -5.82 -19.69
C GLN A 130 -13.43 -4.35 -19.85
N THR A 131 -13.86 -3.77 -20.98
CA THR A 131 -13.88 -2.33 -21.21
C THR A 131 -14.22 -1.72 -19.87
N THR A 132 -13.27 -1.03 -19.24
CA THR A 132 -13.53 -0.35 -17.97
C THR A 132 -14.84 0.37 -18.17
N LEU A 133 -15.92 -0.07 -17.50
CA LEU A 133 -17.26 0.45 -17.73
C LEU A 133 -17.13 1.96 -17.61
N GLN A 134 -17.19 2.65 -18.75
CA GLN A 134 -16.99 4.08 -18.79
C GLN A 134 -18.23 4.65 -18.12
N ARG A 135 -18.08 5.04 -16.86
CA ARG A 135 -19.20 5.55 -16.07
C ARG A 135 -19.46 6.97 -16.51
N PHE A 136 -20.71 7.28 -16.84
CA PHE A 136 -21.14 8.66 -17.04
C PHE A 136 -21.14 9.44 -15.73
N ASN A 137 -21.00 10.76 -15.81
CA ASN A 137 -21.03 11.62 -14.63
C ASN A 137 -22.47 11.89 -14.17
N THR A 138 -23.05 10.94 -13.45
CA THR A 138 -24.43 11.04 -12.93
C THR A 138 -24.63 12.17 -11.90
N ALA A 139 -23.56 12.82 -11.42
CA ALA A 139 -23.69 13.99 -10.55
C ALA A 139 -24.36 15.19 -11.27
N PHE A 140 -24.26 15.27 -12.60
CA PHE A 140 -24.92 16.33 -13.38
C PHE A 140 -26.45 16.25 -13.34
N PHE A 141 -27.03 15.10 -12.97
CA PHE A 141 -28.48 15.02 -12.75
C PHE A 141 -28.95 15.80 -11.51
N ARG A 142 -28.05 16.25 -10.64
CA ARG A 142 -28.39 17.17 -9.54
C ARG A 142 -28.56 18.62 -10.02
N ASP A 143 -28.05 18.94 -11.21
CA ASP A 143 -28.23 20.24 -11.84
C ASP A 143 -29.50 20.19 -12.70
N THR A 144 -30.50 20.99 -12.32
CA THR A 144 -31.80 21.07 -12.98
C THR A 144 -31.67 21.44 -14.46
N TYR A 145 -30.70 22.28 -14.83
CA TYR A 145 -30.49 22.68 -16.22
C TYR A 145 -29.99 21.50 -17.06
N LYS A 146 -28.93 20.83 -16.59
CA LYS A 146 -28.35 19.65 -17.24
C LYS A 146 -29.33 18.48 -17.33
N PHE A 147 -30.16 18.28 -16.30
CA PHE A 147 -31.21 17.27 -16.32
C PHE A 147 -32.26 17.55 -17.41
N ASN A 148 -32.69 18.82 -17.55
CA ASN A 148 -33.65 19.20 -18.57
C ASN A 148 -33.06 19.10 -19.99
N GLU A 149 -31.80 19.50 -20.17
CA GLU A 149 -31.05 19.31 -21.41
C GLU A 149 -31.02 17.83 -21.83
N PHE A 150 -30.67 16.94 -20.89
CA PHE A 150 -30.68 15.49 -21.13
C PHE A 150 -32.06 14.97 -21.54
N LYS A 151 -33.12 15.41 -20.84
CA LYS A 151 -34.49 14.99 -21.13
C LYS A 151 -34.93 15.40 -22.53
N ILE A 152 -34.62 16.63 -22.94
CA ILE A 152 -34.98 17.15 -24.27
C ILE A 152 -34.21 16.40 -25.35
N ASP A 153 -32.89 16.27 -25.22
CA ASP A 153 -32.06 15.60 -26.23
C ASP A 153 -32.44 14.11 -26.39
N LEU A 154 -32.67 13.40 -25.28
CA LEU A 154 -33.09 12.00 -25.31
C LEU A 154 -34.44 11.83 -25.99
N ASN A 155 -35.42 12.68 -25.66
CA ASN A 155 -36.75 12.63 -26.27
C ASN A 155 -36.68 12.90 -27.78
N ASN A 156 -35.88 13.88 -28.20
CA ASN A 156 -35.72 14.20 -29.62
C ASN A 156 -35.10 13.02 -30.40
N ARG A 157 -34.08 12.35 -29.84
CA ARG A 157 -33.46 11.18 -30.49
C ARG A 157 -34.39 9.98 -30.53
N LEU A 158 -35.13 9.72 -29.45
CA LEU A 158 -36.10 8.63 -29.42
C LEU A 158 -37.26 8.86 -30.39
N GLN A 159 -37.72 10.11 -30.55
CA GLN A 159 -38.74 10.45 -31.54
C GLN A 159 -38.24 10.20 -32.96
N ALA A 160 -37.05 10.69 -33.30
CA ALA A 160 -36.44 10.45 -34.61
C ALA A 160 -36.22 8.95 -34.89
N LEU A 161 -35.85 8.18 -33.86
CA LEU A 161 -35.75 6.73 -33.95
C LEU A 161 -37.10 6.06 -34.22
N GLN A 162 -38.16 6.50 -33.55
CA GLN A 162 -39.49 5.94 -33.75
C GLN A 162 -39.98 6.17 -35.19
N ASP A 163 -39.71 7.34 -35.76
CA ASP A 163 -40.07 7.65 -37.14
C ASP A 163 -39.33 6.72 -38.13
N LEU A 164 -38.03 6.48 -37.91
CA LEU A 164 -37.22 5.53 -38.71
C LEU A 164 -37.72 4.08 -38.59
N LEU A 165 -38.09 3.64 -37.39
CA LEU A 165 -38.59 2.28 -37.15
C LEU A 165 -39.97 2.02 -37.78
N ASN A 166 -40.74 3.07 -38.06
CA ASN A 166 -42.01 2.94 -38.78
C ASN A 166 -41.81 2.79 -40.29
N GLU A 167 -40.62 3.13 -40.83
CA GLU A 167 -40.30 3.08 -42.27
C GLU A 167 -39.49 1.83 -42.66
N GLU A 168 -38.70 1.25 -41.74
CA GLU A 168 -37.84 0.09 -42.01
C GLU A 168 -38.25 -1.19 -41.26
N GLU A 169 -38.25 -2.33 -41.96
CA GLU A 169 -38.48 -3.66 -41.37
C GLU A 169 -37.21 -4.13 -40.64
N THR A 170 -37.11 -3.80 -39.35
CA THR A 170 -35.94 -4.06 -38.50
C THR A 170 -36.20 -5.21 -37.51
N THR A 171 -35.14 -5.92 -37.13
CA THR A 171 -35.28 -6.99 -36.13
C THR A 171 -35.38 -6.42 -34.71
N MET A 172 -35.96 -7.17 -33.77
CA MET A 172 -36.02 -6.76 -32.36
C MET A 172 -34.64 -6.50 -31.74
N GLU A 173 -33.62 -7.24 -32.20
CA GLU A 173 -32.23 -7.07 -31.73
C GLU A 173 -31.64 -5.73 -32.19
N ASP A 174 -31.94 -5.34 -33.44
CA ASP A 174 -31.52 -4.06 -34.01
C ASP A 174 -32.22 -2.89 -33.31
N ASN A 175 -33.51 -3.04 -32.99
CA ASN A 175 -34.28 -2.04 -32.26
C ASN A 175 -33.69 -1.79 -30.86
N TRP A 176 -33.36 -2.87 -30.16
CA TRP A 176 -32.71 -2.78 -28.86
C TRP A 176 -31.34 -2.08 -28.94
N LYS A 177 -30.56 -2.39 -29.97
CA LYS A 177 -29.26 -1.76 -30.22
C LYS A 177 -29.40 -0.26 -30.46
N SER A 178 -30.35 0.15 -31.29
CA SER A 178 -30.61 1.56 -31.61
C SER A 178 -31.06 2.37 -30.39
N ILE A 179 -31.94 1.81 -29.55
CA ILE A 179 -32.35 2.45 -28.28
C ILE A 179 -31.14 2.61 -27.35
N LYS A 180 -30.33 1.57 -27.22
CA LYS A 180 -29.13 1.60 -26.40
C LYS A 180 -28.13 2.65 -26.90
N GLU A 181 -27.97 2.79 -28.21
CA GLU A 181 -27.10 3.80 -28.84
C GLU A 181 -27.61 5.22 -28.61
N ALA A 182 -28.91 5.48 -28.74
CA ALA A 182 -29.50 6.78 -28.40
C ALA A 182 -29.27 7.15 -26.93
N LEU A 183 -29.54 6.23 -26.00
CA LEU A 183 -29.31 6.48 -24.58
C LEU A 183 -27.82 6.74 -24.29
N THR A 184 -26.93 5.92 -24.86
CA THR A 184 -25.48 6.00 -24.61
C THR A 184 -24.89 7.29 -25.20
N SER A 185 -25.33 7.69 -26.40
CA SER A 185 -24.87 8.92 -27.05
C SER A 185 -25.34 10.17 -26.32
N THR A 186 -26.62 10.26 -25.94
CA THR A 186 -27.13 11.37 -25.11
C THR A 186 -26.42 11.45 -23.75
N CYS A 187 -26.19 10.30 -23.10
CA CYS A 187 -25.37 10.28 -21.87
C CYS A 187 -23.96 10.82 -22.11
N GLN A 188 -23.33 10.47 -23.24
CA GLN A 188 -21.98 10.88 -23.55
C GLN A 188 -21.86 12.37 -23.89
N GLU A 189 -22.84 12.92 -24.60
CA GLU A 189 -22.86 14.33 -25.00
C GLU A 189 -23.26 15.26 -23.84
N VAL A 190 -24.29 14.91 -23.07
CA VAL A 190 -24.82 15.80 -22.02
C VAL A 190 -24.09 15.64 -20.69
N LEU A 191 -23.85 14.40 -20.26
CA LEU A 191 -23.25 14.10 -18.95
C LEU A 191 -21.72 13.96 -19.04
N GLY A 192 -21.22 13.50 -20.19
CA GLY A 192 -19.82 13.17 -20.35
C GLY A 192 -19.35 12.02 -19.45
N LEU A 193 -18.09 11.65 -19.62
CA LEU A 193 -17.47 10.58 -18.85
C LEU A 193 -17.03 11.07 -17.47
N LYS A 194 -17.24 10.24 -16.45
CA LYS A 194 -16.74 10.48 -15.11
C LYS A 194 -15.21 10.42 -15.14
N ARG A 195 -14.58 11.58 -15.03
CA ARG A 195 -13.13 11.67 -14.89
C ARG A 195 -12.71 11.15 -13.52
N HIS A 196 -11.68 10.31 -13.50
CA HIS A 196 -11.05 9.92 -12.26
C HIS A 196 -10.27 11.12 -11.74
N GLN A 197 -10.73 11.72 -10.64
CA GLN A 197 -9.93 12.72 -9.95
C GLN A 197 -8.79 11.99 -9.25
N HIS A 198 -7.57 12.25 -9.71
CA HIS A 198 -6.39 11.81 -8.99
C HIS A 198 -6.30 12.65 -7.71
N LYS A 199 -6.58 12.03 -6.56
CA LYS A 199 -6.25 12.66 -5.29
C LYS A 199 -4.73 12.71 -5.16
N GLU A 200 -4.19 13.88 -4.82
CA GLU A 200 -2.80 13.96 -4.44
C GLU A 200 -2.53 12.99 -3.28
N TRP A 201 -1.46 12.21 -3.40
CA TRP A 201 -1.14 11.16 -2.44
C TRP A 201 -0.81 11.72 -1.04
N ILE A 202 -0.39 12.99 -0.98
CA ILE A 202 -0.14 13.78 0.23
C ILE A 202 -0.67 15.20 0.00
N SER A 203 -1.35 15.77 0.98
CA SER A 203 -1.81 17.17 0.94
C SER A 203 -0.66 18.15 1.23
N ILE A 204 -0.77 19.38 0.70
CA ILE A 204 0.17 20.48 0.98
C ILE A 204 0.28 20.73 2.49
N GLU A 205 -0.85 20.75 3.21
CA GLU A 205 -0.88 20.89 4.67
C GLU A 205 -0.03 19.83 5.40
N THR A 206 -0.03 18.59 4.89
CA THR A 206 0.80 17.51 5.45
C THR A 206 2.29 17.78 5.18
N LEU A 207 2.65 18.30 4.01
CA LEU A 207 4.03 18.68 3.69
C LEU A 207 4.52 19.81 4.59
N ASP A 208 3.66 20.80 4.86
CA ASP A 208 3.97 21.91 5.76
C ASP A 208 4.21 21.42 7.19
N LYS A 209 3.34 20.54 7.72
CA LYS A 209 3.54 19.89 9.02
C LYS A 209 4.85 19.09 9.10
N ILE A 210 5.22 18.40 8.02
CA ILE A 210 6.52 17.69 7.94
C ILE A 210 7.69 18.67 8.02
N LYS A 211 7.58 19.83 7.37
CA LYS A 211 8.60 20.88 7.38
C LYS A 211 8.73 21.53 8.77
N GLU A 212 7.62 21.88 9.39
CA GLU A 212 7.57 22.44 10.75
C GLU A 212 8.24 21.50 11.75
N ARG A 213 7.86 20.22 11.74
CA ARG A 213 8.48 19.17 12.58
C ARG A 213 9.98 19.03 12.37
N LYS A 214 10.48 19.17 11.13
CA LYS A 214 11.94 19.14 10.85
C LYS A 214 12.66 20.31 11.52
N ASN A 215 12.06 21.51 11.52
CA ASN A 215 12.63 22.70 12.15
C ASN A 215 12.70 22.53 13.67
N GLU A 216 11.61 22.10 14.31
CA GLU A 216 11.56 21.85 15.75
C GLU A 216 12.60 20.82 16.20
N LYS A 217 12.73 19.72 15.45
CA LYS A 217 13.73 18.68 15.75
C LYS A 217 15.16 19.22 15.64
N THR A 218 15.43 20.09 14.67
CA THR A 218 16.75 20.72 14.50
C THR A 218 17.08 21.59 15.71
N ALA A 219 16.12 22.37 16.20
CA ALA A 219 16.27 23.14 17.43
C ALA A 219 16.53 22.25 18.67
N ILE A 220 15.80 21.14 18.81
CA ILE A 220 16.00 20.18 19.91
C ILE A 220 17.39 19.51 19.84
N ASN A 221 17.81 19.08 18.65
CA ASN A 221 19.11 18.43 18.46
C ASN A 221 20.28 19.36 18.76
N ASN A 222 20.12 20.66 18.47
CA ASN A 222 21.13 21.69 18.74
C ASN A 222 21.11 22.17 20.22
N SER A 223 20.08 21.83 21.00
CA SER A 223 19.98 22.21 22.40
C SER A 223 20.86 21.33 23.31
N ARG A 224 21.65 21.96 24.20
CA ARG A 224 22.62 21.29 25.09
C ARG A 224 21.99 20.36 26.14
N THR A 225 20.68 20.44 26.39
CA THR A 225 20.01 19.68 27.47
C THR A 225 18.80 18.92 26.92
N ARG A 226 19.04 17.76 26.31
CA ARG A 226 18.03 16.88 25.66
C ARG A 226 16.86 16.41 26.56
N ARG A 227 16.93 16.60 27.88
CA ARG A 227 16.08 15.91 28.87
C ARG A 227 14.71 16.57 29.12
N LYS A 228 14.45 17.81 28.66
CA LYS A 228 13.20 18.56 28.97
C LYS A 228 12.25 18.83 27.79
N SER A 229 12.64 18.58 26.54
CA SER A 229 11.90 19.08 25.36
C SER A 229 11.01 18.06 24.64
N LYS A 230 11.09 16.76 24.96
CA LYS A 230 10.31 15.71 24.25
C LYS A 230 8.82 15.66 24.63
N HIS A 231 8.39 16.30 25.72
CA HIS A 231 7.00 16.22 26.17
C HIS A 231 6.01 17.02 25.31
N LYS A 232 6.50 17.96 24.48
CA LYS A 232 5.68 18.83 23.61
C LYS A 232 5.38 18.28 22.21
N LEU A 233 6.03 17.19 21.78
CA LEU A 233 5.88 16.65 20.42
C LEU A 233 4.84 15.51 20.28
N ASN A 234 4.22 15.12 21.41
CA ASN A 234 3.32 13.96 21.52
C ASN A 234 1.87 14.34 21.86
N THR A 235 1.53 15.63 21.79
CA THR A 235 0.16 16.19 21.83
C THR A 235 -0.05 16.95 20.55
#